data_AF-A0A522B4H8-F1
#
_entry.id   AF-A0A522B4H8-F1
#
_cell.length_a   1.000
_cell.length_b   1.000
_cell.length_c   1.000
_cell.angle_alpha   90.00
_cell.angle_beta   90.00
_cell.angle_gamma   90.00
#
_symmetry.space_group_name_H-M   'P 1'
#
loop_
_entity.id
_entity.type
_entity.pdbx_description
1 polymer ?
#
loop_
_entity_poly.entity_id
_entity_poly.type
_entity_poly.pdbx_seq_one_letter_code
_entity_poly.pdbx_strand_id
1 'polypeptide(L)'
;MAHLVAAFLNAKVWWPLFPLLLLLVIIALSAAIVSVVKGKAAKTDIVLQALALVCYLFTAVVAMASEGGTLSPHVHRLPSLVTQALLLAQLVRIWHRAGARSLRTLNLIAWGGILADTALHFLIKPE
;
A
#
# COMPACT_ATOMS: atom_id res chain seq x y z
N MET A 1 -22.64 14.06 -20.50
CA MET A 1 -21.28 13.80 -19.97
C MET A 1 -21.15 14.15 -18.48
N ALA A 2 -21.55 15.35 -18.03
CA ALA A 2 -21.43 15.75 -16.62
C ALA A 2 -22.10 14.81 -15.60
N HIS A 3 -23.30 14.29 -15.89
CA HIS A 3 -23.99 13.31 -15.03
C HIS A 3 -23.30 11.95 -14.95
N LEU A 4 -22.62 11.52 -16.03
CA LEU A 4 -21.82 10.29 -16.05
C LEU A 4 -20.56 10.43 -15.20
N VAL A 5 -19.89 11.59 -15.28
CA VAL A 5 -18.72 11.90 -14.43
C VAL A 5 -19.12 12.03 -12.97
N ALA A 6 -20.28 12.64 -12.66
CA ALA A 6 -20.78 12.74 -11.29
C ALA A 6 -21.14 11.36 -10.71
N ALA A 7 -21.83 10.50 -11.47
CA ALA A 7 -22.11 9.13 -11.05
C ALA A 7 -20.83 8.30 -10.88
N PHE A 8 -19.82 8.52 -11.73
CA PHE A 8 -18.51 7.91 -11.62
C PHE A 8 -17.67 8.45 -10.45
N LEU A 9 -17.94 9.62 -9.89
CA LEU A 9 -17.21 10.14 -8.71
C LEU A 9 -17.94 9.86 -7.39
N ASN A 10 -19.06 9.13 -7.44
CA ASN A 10 -19.84 8.80 -6.26
C ASN A 10 -19.08 7.82 -5.35
N ALA A 11 -18.94 8.20 -4.08
CA ALA A 11 -18.26 7.40 -3.06
C ALA A 11 -18.83 5.98 -2.93
N LYS A 12 -20.14 5.80 -3.11
CA LYS A 12 -20.81 4.48 -2.99
C LYS A 12 -20.35 3.48 -4.06
N VAL A 13 -19.94 3.95 -5.23
CA VAL A 13 -19.46 3.09 -6.32
C VAL A 13 -18.05 2.58 -6.04
N TRP A 14 -17.20 3.43 -5.46
CA TRP A 14 -15.78 3.13 -5.24
C TRP A 14 -15.46 2.63 -3.84
N TRP A 15 -16.40 2.74 -2.90
CA TRP A 15 -16.22 2.29 -1.53
C TRP A 15 -15.70 0.84 -1.41
N PRO A 16 -16.20 -0.14 -2.19
CA PRO A 16 -15.69 -1.51 -2.12
C PRO A 16 -14.23 -1.65 -2.57
N LEU A 17 -13.68 -0.67 -3.28
CA LEU A 17 -12.30 -0.73 -3.79
C LEU A 17 -11.27 -0.47 -2.69
N PHE A 18 -11.59 0.31 -1.65
CA PHE A 18 -10.68 0.56 -0.51
C PHE A 18 -10.21 -0.74 0.18
N PRO A 19 -11.10 -1.63 0.67
CA PRO A 19 -10.67 -2.88 1.29
C PRO A 19 -9.99 -3.84 0.30
N LEU A 20 -10.34 -3.78 -0.99
CA LEU A 20 -9.69 -4.60 -2.02
C LEU A 20 -8.25 -4.15 -2.28
N LEU A 21 -7.99 -2.83 -2.31
CA LEU A 21 -6.64 -2.28 -2.43
C LEU A 21 -5.81 -2.59 -1.19
N LEU A 22 -6.40 -2.47 0.00
CA LEU A 22 -5.75 -2.88 1.24
C LEU A 22 -5.30 -4.35 1.18
N LEU A 23 -6.22 -5.23 0.78
CA LEU A 23 -5.95 -6.66 0.64
C LEU A 23 -4.87 -6.94 -0.40
N LEU A 24 -4.93 -6.28 -1.56
CA LEU A 24 -3.92 -6.39 -2.61
C LEU A 24 -2.53 -6.05 -2.08
N VAL A 25 -2.38 -4.94 -1.35
CA VAL A 25 -1.09 -4.51 -0.82
C VAL A 25 -0.59 -5.48 0.24
N ILE A 26 -1.44 -5.95 1.16
CA ILE A 26 -1.06 -6.95 2.18
C ILE A 26 -0.59 -8.26 1.53
N ILE A 27 -1.30 -8.74 0.51
CA ILE A 27 -0.92 -9.96 -0.21
C ILE A 27 0.41 -9.76 -0.92
N ALA A 28 0.60 -8.64 -1.61
CA ALA A 28 1.84 -8.33 -2.32
C ALA A 28 3.06 -8.27 -1.37
N LEU A 29 2.93 -7.56 -0.24
CA LEU A 29 3.99 -7.46 0.78
C LEU A 29 4.27 -8.81 1.45
N SER A 30 3.24 -9.59 1.76
CA SER A 30 3.39 -10.93 2.36
C SER A 30 4.09 -11.90 1.40
N ALA A 31 3.67 -11.91 0.13
CA ALA A 31 4.34 -12.68 -0.92
C ALA A 31 5.79 -12.23 -1.13
N ALA A 32 6.07 -10.93 -0.97
CA ALA A 32 7.42 -10.40 -1.07
C ALA A 32 8.32 -10.91 0.06
N ILE A 33 7.81 -10.96 1.31
CA ILE A 33 8.49 -11.59 2.45
C ILE A 33 8.82 -13.06 2.14
N VAL A 34 7.83 -13.83 1.68
CA VAL A 34 8.05 -15.24 1.31
C VAL A 34 9.11 -15.36 0.22
N SER A 35 9.07 -14.48 -0.78
CA SER A 35 10.06 -14.46 -1.88
C SER A 35 11.48 -14.18 -1.37
N VAL A 36 11.67 -13.24 -0.43
CA VAL A 36 13.02 -12.93 0.10
C VAL A 36 13.55 -14.00 1.03
N VAL A 37 12.67 -14.64 1.82
CA VAL A 37 13.06 -15.74 2.72
C VAL A 37 13.44 -16.99 1.91
N LYS A 38 12.64 -17.38 0.92
CA LYS A 38 12.93 -18.55 0.07
C LYS A 38 14.12 -18.31 -0.86
N GLY A 39 14.31 -17.08 -1.34
CA GLY A 39 15.36 -16.71 -2.28
C GLY A 39 16.75 -16.54 -1.69
N LYS A 40 16.96 -16.82 -0.38
CA LYS A 40 18.22 -16.55 0.34
C LYS A 40 18.69 -15.09 0.15
N ALA A 41 17.75 -14.14 0.17
CA ALA A 41 18.05 -12.73 -0.01
C ALA A 41 18.90 -12.19 1.15
N ALA A 42 19.53 -11.03 0.94
CA ALA A 42 20.31 -10.40 1.98
C ALA A 42 19.42 -10.10 3.20
N LYS A 43 19.98 -10.17 4.43
CA LYS A 43 19.24 -9.84 5.67
C LYS A 43 18.53 -8.48 5.58
N THR A 44 19.17 -7.50 4.93
CA THR A 44 18.58 -6.18 4.68
C THR A 44 17.29 -6.22 3.84
N ASP A 45 17.15 -7.13 2.87
CA ASP A 45 15.91 -7.27 2.07
C ASP A 45 14.76 -7.77 2.92
N ILE A 46 15.05 -8.70 3.83
CA ILE A 46 14.08 -9.27 4.77
C ILE A 46 13.62 -8.20 5.75
N VAL A 47 14.56 -7.43 6.33
CA VAL A 47 14.25 -6.36 7.27
C VAL A 47 13.41 -5.27 6.61
N LEU A 48 13.77 -4.81 5.41
CA LEU A 48 13.01 -3.79 4.70
C LEU A 48 11.58 -4.25 4.39
N GLN A 49 11.39 -5.51 3.97
CA GLN A 49 10.05 -6.04 3.72
C GLN A 49 9.23 -6.22 4.98
N ALA A 50 9.84 -6.74 6.04
CA ALA A 50 9.17 -6.90 7.32
C ALA A 50 8.72 -5.54 7.86
N LEU A 51 9.59 -4.52 7.81
CA LEU A 51 9.24 -3.16 8.19
C LEU A 51 8.12 -2.59 7.31
N ALA A 52 8.18 -2.76 5.99
CA ALA A 52 7.13 -2.27 5.09
C ALA A 52 5.77 -2.91 5.40
N LEU A 53 5.72 -4.22 5.62
CA LEU A 53 4.49 -4.91 6.01
C LEU A 53 3.97 -4.43 7.35
N VAL A 54 4.83 -4.33 8.37
CA VAL A 54 4.43 -3.87 9.70
C VAL A 54 3.92 -2.43 9.66
N CYS A 55 4.62 -1.52 8.98
CA CYS A 55 4.18 -0.14 8.80
C CYS A 55 2.83 -0.06 8.08
N TYR A 56 2.60 -0.88 7.06
CA TYR A 56 1.34 -0.89 6.34
C TYR A 56 0.18 -1.48 7.15
N LEU A 57 0.41 -2.55 7.91
CA LEU A 57 -0.59 -3.07 8.85
C LEU A 57 -0.92 -2.03 9.92
N PHE A 58 0.07 -1.28 10.38
CA PHE A 58 -0.16 -0.17 11.30
C PHE A 58 -1.02 0.93 10.67
N THR A 59 -0.86 1.24 9.37
CA THR A 59 -1.81 2.11 8.63
C THR A 59 -3.25 1.63 8.78
N ALA A 60 -3.50 0.34 8.57
CA ALA A 60 -4.84 -0.24 8.67
C ALA A 60 -5.41 -0.13 10.10
N VAL A 61 -4.59 -0.42 11.12
CA VAL A 61 -4.99 -0.29 12.54
C VAL A 61 -5.34 1.16 12.88
N VAL A 62 -4.53 2.13 12.45
CA VAL A 62 -4.79 3.55 12.71
C VAL A 62 -6.03 4.03 11.94
N ALA A 63 -6.29 3.51 10.74
CA ALA A 63 -7.50 3.82 9.98
C ALA A 63 -8.75 3.34 10.73
N MET A 64 -8.77 2.08 11.20
CA MET A 64 -9.88 1.54 12.02
C MET A 64 -10.07 2.33 13.33
N ALA A 65 -8.99 2.74 13.99
CA ALA A 65 -9.06 3.54 15.21
C ALA A 65 -9.59 4.97 14.94
N SER A 66 -9.25 5.55 13.78
CA SER A 66 -9.73 6.86 13.34
C SER A 66 -11.23 6.85 13.02
N GLU A 67 -11.73 5.79 12.36
CA GLU A 67 -13.17 5.59 12.15
C GLU A 67 -13.95 5.46 13.46
N GLY A 68 -13.31 4.94 14.52
CA GLY A 68 -13.86 4.92 15.88
C GLY A 68 -13.87 6.26 16.62
N GLY A 69 -13.45 7.37 15.98
CA GLY A 69 -13.49 8.73 16.54
C GLY A 69 -12.37 9.07 17.53
N THR A 70 -11.40 8.17 17.74
CA THR A 70 -10.32 8.36 18.73
C THR A 70 -9.09 9.10 18.17
N LEU A 71 -8.91 9.16 16.85
CA LEU A 71 -7.72 9.74 16.22
C LEU A 71 -8.07 10.57 14.99
N SER A 72 -7.36 11.70 14.82
CA SER A 72 -7.49 12.58 13.67
C SER A 72 -7.20 11.82 12.36
N PRO A 73 -8.00 12.01 11.29
CA PRO A 73 -7.81 11.34 9.99
C PRO A 73 -6.44 11.60 9.33
N HIS A 74 -5.64 12.54 9.82
CA HIS A 74 -4.32 12.80 9.27
C HIS A 74 -3.26 11.82 9.78
N VAL A 75 -3.53 11.12 10.88
CA VAL A 75 -2.53 10.26 11.56
C VAL A 75 -2.28 8.95 10.79
N HIS A 76 -3.28 8.38 10.11
CA HIS A 76 -3.09 7.15 9.33
C HIS A 76 -2.22 7.36 8.06
N ARG A 77 -2.04 8.60 7.59
CA ARG A 77 -1.21 8.90 6.41
C ARG A 77 0.28 8.73 6.67
N LEU A 78 0.74 8.99 7.90
CA LEU A 78 2.15 8.91 8.28
C LEU A 78 2.71 7.49 8.10
N PRO A 79 2.09 6.42 8.64
CA PRO A 79 2.56 5.06 8.41
C PRO A 79 2.54 4.65 6.92
N SER A 80 1.56 5.12 6.15
CA SER A 80 1.50 4.85 4.70
C SER A 80 2.69 5.48 3.95
N LEU A 81 3.05 6.72 4.27
CA LEU A 81 4.22 7.39 3.69
C LEU A 81 5.52 6.67 4.03
N VAL A 82 5.65 6.18 5.27
CA VAL A 82 6.82 5.38 5.69
C VAL A 82 6.90 4.09 4.89
N THR A 83 5.78 3.38 4.70
CA THR A 83 5.72 2.18 3.84
C THR A 83 6.18 2.49 2.41
N GLN A 84 5.72 3.60 1.82
CA GLN A 84 6.13 4.01 0.48
C GLN A 84 7.63 4.31 0.40
N ALA A 85 8.20 4.97 1.42
CA ALA A 85 9.64 5.23 1.49
C ALA A 85 10.46 3.94 1.59
N LEU A 86 10.02 2.97 2.40
CA LEU A 86 10.66 1.65 2.51
C LEU A 86 10.60 0.87 1.18
N LEU A 87 9.44 0.88 0.51
CA LEU A 87 9.26 0.26 -0.80
C LEU A 87 10.17 0.89 -1.85
N LEU A 88 10.26 2.22 -1.88
CA LEU A 88 11.13 2.96 -2.81
C LEU A 88 12.61 2.64 -2.55
N ALA A 89 13.05 2.72 -1.30
CA ALA A 89 14.42 2.38 -0.92
C ALA A 89 14.78 0.94 -1.34
N GLN A 90 13.85 0.00 -1.15
CA GLN A 90 14.06 -1.37 -1.58
C GLN A 90 14.12 -1.49 -3.10
N LEU A 91 13.19 -0.87 -3.83
CA LEU A 91 13.16 -0.88 -5.30
C LEU A 91 14.47 -0.37 -5.89
N VAL A 92 14.98 0.77 -5.40
CA VAL A 92 16.28 1.34 -5.81
C VAL A 92 17.39 0.32 -5.57
N ARG A 93 17.41 -0.33 -4.41
CA ARG A 93 18.47 -1.27 -4.03
C ARG A 93 18.51 -2.55 -4.86
N ILE A 94 17.35 -3.02 -5.31
CA ILE A 94 17.22 -4.25 -6.08
C ILE A 94 17.07 -4.02 -7.59
N TRP A 95 17.02 -2.75 -8.04
CA TRP A 95 16.65 -2.38 -9.41
C TRP A 95 17.52 -3.03 -10.48
N HIS A 96 18.82 -3.18 -10.24
CA HIS A 96 19.75 -3.80 -11.18
C HIS A 96 20.02 -5.29 -10.91
N ARG A 97 19.39 -5.88 -9.88
CA ARG A 97 19.63 -7.28 -9.52
C ARG A 97 18.75 -8.20 -10.38
N ALA A 98 19.36 -8.94 -11.30
CA ALA A 98 18.66 -9.85 -12.20
C ALA A 98 17.79 -10.88 -11.46
N GLY A 99 18.29 -11.44 -10.35
CA GLY A 99 17.57 -12.41 -9.51
C GLY A 99 16.40 -11.84 -8.69
N ALA A 100 16.21 -10.52 -8.67
CA ALA A 100 15.20 -9.86 -7.83
C ALA A 100 13.92 -9.46 -8.59
N ARG A 101 13.68 -10.02 -9.78
CA ARG A 101 12.51 -9.65 -10.62
C ARG A 101 11.18 -9.82 -9.88
N SER A 102 10.97 -10.96 -9.22
CA SER A 102 9.75 -11.23 -8.44
C SER A 102 9.53 -10.16 -7.37
N LEU A 103 10.58 -9.87 -6.58
CA LEU A 103 10.54 -8.88 -5.51
C LEU A 103 10.26 -7.46 -6.03
N ARG A 104 10.84 -7.07 -7.16
CA ARG A 104 10.53 -5.79 -7.82
C ARG A 104 9.07 -5.71 -8.21
N THR A 105 8.53 -6.75 -8.86
CA THR A 105 7.14 -6.77 -9.29
C THR A 105 6.19 -6.66 -8.09
N LEU A 106 6.44 -7.41 -7.02
CA LEU A 106 5.61 -7.38 -5.81
C LEU A 106 5.66 -6.00 -5.13
N ASN A 107 6.83 -5.37 -5.07
CA ASN A 107 6.97 -4.01 -4.53
C ASN A 107 6.28 -2.96 -5.39
N LEU A 108 6.32 -3.10 -6.72
CA LEU A 108 5.61 -2.20 -7.63
C LEU A 108 4.09 -2.37 -7.51
N ILE A 109 3.60 -3.60 -7.35
CA ILE A 109 2.17 -3.87 -7.12
C ILE A 109 1.73 -3.25 -5.79
N ALA A 110 2.48 -3.49 -4.71
CA ALA A 110 2.18 -2.90 -3.40
C ALA A 110 2.19 -1.36 -3.48
N TRP A 111 3.23 -0.77 -4.09
CA TRP A 111 3.33 0.67 -4.21
C TRP A 111 2.21 1.27 -5.08
N GLY A 112 1.88 0.63 -6.19
CA GLY A 112 0.75 1.02 -7.05
C GLY A 112 -0.60 0.94 -6.34
N GLY A 113 -0.82 -0.09 -5.51
CA GLY A 113 -2.02 -0.20 -4.69
C GLY A 113 -2.16 0.94 -3.68
N ILE A 114 -1.08 1.35 -3.02
CA ILE A 114 -1.08 2.48 -2.09
C ILE A 114 -1.34 3.81 -2.81
N LEU A 115 -0.76 4.00 -4.00
CA LEU A 115 -1.01 5.20 -4.82
C LEU A 115 -2.45 5.26 -5.33
N ALA A 116 -3.02 4.11 -5.74
CA ALA A 116 -4.41 4.02 -6.15
C ALA A 116 -5.36 4.36 -4.99
N ASP A 117 -5.09 3.85 -3.79
CA ASP A 117 -5.84 4.17 -2.58
C ASP A 117 -5.80 5.68 -2.27
N THR A 118 -4.60 6.27 -2.35
CA THR A 118 -4.42 7.71 -2.17
C THR A 118 -5.19 8.51 -3.22
N ALA A 119 -5.13 8.11 -4.49
CA ALA A 119 -5.84 8.77 -5.58
C ALA A 119 -7.37 8.70 -5.39
N LEU A 120 -7.91 7.55 -4.97
CA LEU A 120 -9.33 7.40 -4.69
C LEU A 120 -9.80 8.35 -3.58
N HIS A 121 -9.02 8.49 -2.50
CA HIS A 121 -9.32 9.44 -1.43
C HIS A 121 -9.34 10.91 -1.89
N PHE A 122 -8.58 11.28 -2.92
CA PHE A 122 -8.59 12.63 -3.48
C PHE A 122 -9.68 12.85 -4.54
N LEU A 123 -10.01 11.82 -5.31
CA LEU A 123 -10.96 11.90 -6.43
C LEU A 123 -12.41 11.80 -5.96
N ILE A 124 -12.68 10.99 -4.95
CA ILE A 124 -14.03 10.78 -4.42
C ILE A 124 -14.40 11.96 -3.52
N LYS A 125 -15.48 12.66 -3.86
CA LYS A 125 -16.04 13.69 -2.99
C LYS A 125 -17.04 13.03 -2.03
N PRO A 126 -16.96 13.28 -0.71
CA PRO A 126 -18.09 12.98 0.16
C PRO A 126 -19.24 13.89 -0.28
N GLU A 127 -20.35 13.28 -0.69
CA GLU A 127 -21.61 13.99 -0.95
C GLU A 127 -22.24 14.43 0.37
#